data_AF-V5HVQ8-F1
#
_entry.id   AF-V5HVQ8-F1
#
_cell.length_a   1.000
_cell.length_b   1.000
_cell.length_c   1.000
_cell.angle_alpha   90.00
_cell.angle_beta   90.00
_cell.angle_gamma   90.00
#
_symmetry.space_group_name_H-M   'P 1'
#
loop_
_entity.id
_entity.type
_entity.pdbx_description
1 polymer ?
#
loop_
_entity_poly.entity_id
_entity_poly.type
_entity_poly.pdbx_seq_one_letter_code
_entity_poly.pdbx_strand_id
1 'polypeptide(L)'
;LWFSGGHHEELKEGIVERCGTLLKEGSPRAISWMCKALAAERLWLPDPLDDLVDRAVAHPDDLFPTTLCHLGYICFVSGHVPARLDHLARIMNDTLLRHFEELPACHLLQAAVALGFFQRLEGSIIKRIFTLDFMDRLDEELLCKHERVQGRQLRELLGTLNRVACLDFPEERVPWFHGQYYRTRARSATKRLLPLHSEVLDCLVSVLQGRQFVHCHAFTPYNYYLHFECILDASRRPVAFVTEEKPLGDPPLVSQDLVSYSLPTGHQRVAVIVLWERNFCENFPQLTGYQLLKNRHLEILGYKLVLVPFFEWNSMKLSELKTKEEFLHAKIFGPS
;
A
#
# COMPACT_ATOMS: atom_id res chain seq x y z
N LEU A 1 -1.29 -23.65 14.81
CA LEU A 1 -2.12 -24.32 13.77
C LEU A 1 -2.61 -23.33 12.69
N TRP A 2 -1.82 -22.32 12.32
CA TRP A 2 -2.25 -21.26 11.38
C TRP A 2 -1.29 -21.10 10.20
N PHE A 3 -0.80 -22.23 9.71
CA PHE A 3 -0.58 -22.43 8.29
C PHE A 3 -1.47 -23.62 7.95
N SER A 4 -2.45 -23.44 7.06
CA SER A 4 -3.06 -24.57 6.37
C SER A 4 -1.91 -25.43 5.81
N GLY A 5 -2.04 -26.73 6.04
CA GLY A 5 -0.97 -27.74 5.95
C GLY A 5 -0.18 -27.79 4.64
N GLY A 6 0.77 -28.74 4.61
CA GLY A 6 1.81 -28.93 3.60
C GLY A 6 1.42 -28.81 2.11
N HIS A 7 0.14 -28.83 1.76
CA HIS A 7 -0.35 -28.46 0.42
C HIS A 7 0.06 -27.07 -0.07
N HIS A 8 0.27 -26.08 0.79
CA HIS A 8 0.77 -24.77 0.32
C HIS A 8 2.27 -24.74 0.07
N GLU A 9 3.08 -25.52 0.78
CA GLU A 9 4.53 -25.62 0.49
C GLU A 9 4.77 -26.43 -0.79
N GLU A 10 4.09 -27.56 -0.97
CA GLU A 10 4.13 -28.34 -2.22
C GLU A 10 3.66 -27.51 -3.43
N LEU A 11 2.63 -26.67 -3.24
CA LEU A 11 2.16 -25.75 -4.28
C LEU A 11 3.20 -24.65 -4.59
N LYS A 12 3.91 -24.12 -3.58
CA LYS A 12 4.98 -23.11 -3.76
C LYS A 12 6.17 -23.70 -4.50
N GLU A 13 6.68 -24.85 -4.07
CA GLU A 13 7.79 -25.54 -4.74
C GLU A 13 7.43 -25.85 -6.20
N GLY A 14 6.21 -26.35 -6.44
CA GLY A 14 5.70 -26.56 -7.78
C GLY A 14 5.52 -25.27 -8.59
N ILE A 15 5.19 -24.14 -7.98
CA ILE A 15 5.13 -22.84 -8.67
C ILE A 15 6.54 -22.37 -9.02
N VAL A 16 7.50 -22.46 -8.10
CA VAL A 16 8.91 -22.08 -8.34
C VAL A 16 9.51 -22.90 -9.46
N GLU A 17 9.33 -24.23 -9.43
CA GLU A 17 9.81 -25.13 -10.47
C GLU A 17 9.19 -24.78 -11.84
N ARG A 18 7.86 -24.58 -11.89
CA ARG A 18 7.17 -24.13 -13.11
C ARG A 18 7.66 -22.76 -13.59
N CYS A 19 7.90 -21.82 -12.69
CA CYS A 19 8.48 -20.52 -13.02
C CYS A 19 9.87 -20.70 -13.65
N GLY A 20 10.73 -21.53 -13.06
CA GLY A 20 12.07 -21.82 -13.60
C GLY A 20 12.03 -22.43 -15.01
N THR A 21 11.11 -23.34 -15.28
CA THR A 21 10.92 -23.93 -16.62
C THR A 21 10.40 -22.89 -17.62
N LEU A 22 9.37 -22.12 -17.25
CA LEU A 22 8.81 -21.06 -18.09
C LEU A 22 9.81 -19.93 -18.36
N LEU A 23 10.71 -19.66 -17.42
CA LEU A 23 11.78 -18.68 -17.58
C LEU A 23 12.81 -19.08 -18.63
N LYS A 24 13.14 -20.37 -18.71
CA LYS A 24 14.13 -20.90 -19.66
C LYS A 24 13.54 -21.10 -21.05
N GLU A 25 12.32 -21.65 -21.13
CA GLU A 25 11.78 -22.17 -22.40
C GLU A 25 10.43 -21.54 -22.78
N GLY A 26 9.86 -20.70 -21.93
CA GLY A 26 8.54 -20.11 -22.14
C GLY A 26 8.51 -19.08 -23.26
N SER A 27 7.44 -19.15 -24.06
CA SER A 27 7.12 -18.10 -25.03
C SER A 27 6.77 -16.78 -24.34
N PRO A 28 6.88 -15.62 -25.02
CA PRO A 28 6.49 -14.33 -24.46
C PRO A 28 5.05 -14.29 -23.95
N ARG A 29 4.16 -15.06 -24.58
CA ARG A 29 2.77 -15.24 -24.14
C ARG A 29 2.68 -16.02 -22.82
N ALA A 30 3.44 -17.09 -22.68
CA ALA A 30 3.46 -17.88 -21.45
C ALA A 30 4.01 -17.05 -20.27
N ILE A 31 5.06 -16.26 -20.50
CA ILE A 31 5.61 -15.33 -19.51
C ILE A 31 4.56 -14.30 -19.10
N SER A 32 3.83 -13.71 -20.06
CA SER A 32 2.75 -12.76 -19.77
C SER A 32 1.65 -13.37 -18.88
N TRP A 33 1.25 -14.61 -19.13
CA TRP A 33 0.27 -15.33 -18.29
C TRP A 33 0.79 -15.62 -16.89
N MET A 34 2.04 -16.07 -16.78
CA MET A 34 2.69 -16.30 -15.50
C MET A 34 2.75 -15.00 -14.68
N CYS A 35 3.16 -13.90 -15.31
CA CYS A 35 3.17 -12.58 -14.68
C CYS A 35 1.79 -12.20 -14.08
N LYS A 36 0.71 -12.39 -14.85
CA LYS A 36 -0.65 -12.12 -14.37
C LYS A 36 -1.05 -13.01 -13.19
N ALA A 37 -0.71 -14.30 -13.24
CA ALA A 37 -0.98 -15.23 -12.16
C ALA A 37 -0.23 -14.83 -10.88
N LEU A 38 1.07 -14.51 -10.98
CA LEU A 38 1.88 -14.07 -9.84
C LEU A 38 1.37 -12.78 -9.20
N ALA A 39 0.92 -11.81 -10.01
CA ALA A 39 0.29 -10.59 -9.50
C ALA A 39 -1.02 -10.86 -8.75
N ALA A 40 -1.83 -11.82 -9.20
CA ALA A 40 -3.10 -12.16 -8.58
C ALA A 40 -2.91 -12.86 -7.23
N GLU A 41 -1.96 -13.80 -7.15
CA GLU A 41 -1.70 -14.62 -5.96
C GLU A 41 -0.83 -13.93 -4.90
N ARG A 42 -0.18 -12.80 -5.24
CA ARG A 42 0.67 -12.02 -4.31
C ARG A 42 1.73 -12.89 -3.61
N LEU A 43 2.39 -13.73 -4.40
CA LEU A 43 3.43 -14.63 -3.91
C LEU A 43 4.77 -13.88 -3.81
N TRP A 44 5.48 -14.14 -2.71
CA TRP A 44 6.86 -13.77 -2.50
C TRP A 44 7.78 -14.79 -3.15
N LEU A 45 8.28 -14.47 -4.35
CA LEU A 45 9.18 -15.31 -5.16
C LEU A 45 10.35 -14.47 -5.69
N PRO A 46 11.30 -14.06 -4.84
CA PRO A 46 12.36 -13.12 -5.23
C PRO A 46 13.24 -13.66 -6.37
N ASP A 47 13.76 -14.90 -6.26
CA ASP A 47 14.68 -15.43 -7.26
C ASP A 47 14.03 -15.57 -8.66
N PRO A 48 12.82 -16.17 -8.81
CA PRO A 48 12.14 -16.19 -10.11
C PRO A 48 11.80 -14.80 -10.66
N LEU A 49 11.54 -13.82 -9.79
CA LEU A 49 11.31 -12.44 -10.22
C LEU A 49 12.59 -11.77 -10.69
N ASP A 50 13.72 -11.98 -10.01
CA ASP A 50 15.01 -11.46 -10.44
C ASP A 50 15.46 -12.09 -11.77
N ASP A 51 15.26 -13.40 -11.96
CA ASP A 51 15.51 -14.07 -13.25
C ASP A 51 14.67 -13.47 -14.40
N LEU A 52 13.38 -13.18 -14.12
CA LEU A 52 12.49 -12.51 -15.08
C LEU A 52 13.00 -11.11 -15.44
N VAL A 53 13.45 -10.36 -14.43
CA VAL A 53 14.01 -9.02 -14.61
C VAL A 53 15.32 -9.10 -15.40
N ASP A 54 16.19 -10.05 -15.11
CA ASP A 54 17.44 -10.23 -15.83
C ASP A 54 17.20 -10.54 -17.31
N ARG A 55 16.23 -11.41 -17.62
CA ARG A 55 15.81 -11.67 -19.00
C ARG A 55 15.24 -10.42 -19.67
N ALA A 56 14.35 -9.70 -18.99
CA ALA A 56 13.76 -8.46 -19.52
C ALA A 56 14.80 -7.37 -19.77
N VAL A 57 15.85 -7.29 -18.95
CA VAL A 57 16.93 -6.33 -19.13
C VAL A 57 17.92 -6.77 -20.21
N ALA A 58 18.18 -8.07 -20.35
CA ALA A 58 19.07 -8.59 -21.39
C ALA A 58 18.44 -8.49 -22.79
N HIS A 59 17.14 -8.80 -22.91
CA HIS A 59 16.41 -8.88 -24.17
C HIS A 59 15.01 -8.27 -24.04
N PRO A 60 14.89 -6.93 -23.88
CA PRO A 60 13.59 -6.28 -23.68
C PRO A 60 12.64 -6.45 -24.86
N ASP A 61 13.17 -6.50 -26.09
CA ASP A 61 12.39 -6.64 -27.32
C ASP A 61 11.77 -8.05 -27.51
N ASP A 62 12.21 -9.04 -26.72
CA ASP A 62 11.63 -10.39 -26.72
C ASP A 62 10.29 -10.44 -25.95
N LEU A 63 9.95 -9.39 -25.21
CA LEU A 63 8.76 -9.32 -24.38
C LEU A 63 7.77 -8.30 -24.93
N PHE A 64 6.48 -8.58 -24.75
CA PHE A 64 5.45 -7.59 -25.06
C PHE A 64 5.58 -6.36 -24.15
N PRO A 65 5.30 -5.14 -24.65
CA PRO A 65 5.24 -3.92 -23.83
C PRO A 65 4.37 -4.07 -22.56
N THR A 66 3.24 -4.78 -22.70
CA THR A 66 2.35 -5.09 -21.58
C THR A 66 2.98 -6.04 -20.56
N THR A 67 3.85 -6.95 -20.97
CA THR A 67 4.58 -7.85 -20.08
C THR A 67 5.62 -7.07 -19.26
N LEU A 68 6.34 -6.14 -19.88
CA LEU A 68 7.28 -5.25 -19.18
C LEU A 68 6.57 -4.39 -18.11
N CYS A 69 5.40 -3.85 -18.44
CA CYS A 69 4.55 -3.13 -17.49
C CYS A 69 4.13 -4.00 -16.30
N HIS A 70 3.67 -5.22 -16.57
CA HIS A 70 3.27 -6.14 -15.51
C HIS A 70 4.43 -6.63 -14.65
N LEU A 71 5.62 -6.80 -15.21
CA LEU A 71 6.79 -7.27 -14.47
C LEU A 71 7.12 -6.33 -13.31
N GLY A 72 7.20 -5.02 -13.57
CA GLY A 72 7.35 -4.03 -12.51
C GLY A 72 6.18 -4.03 -11.52
N TYR A 73 4.95 -4.21 -12.02
CA TYR A 73 3.77 -4.28 -11.15
C TYR A 73 3.76 -5.49 -10.22
N ILE A 74 4.25 -6.66 -10.64
CA ILE A 74 4.36 -7.83 -9.75
C ILE A 74 5.38 -7.59 -8.66
N CYS A 75 6.54 -7.02 -9.02
CA CYS A 75 7.55 -6.64 -8.04
C CYS A 75 6.97 -5.67 -7.00
N PHE A 76 6.18 -4.69 -7.46
CA PHE A 76 5.41 -3.82 -6.56
C PHE A 76 4.44 -4.62 -5.69
N VAL A 77 3.58 -5.47 -6.27
CA VAL A 77 2.55 -6.19 -5.49
C VAL A 77 3.17 -7.06 -4.38
N SER A 78 4.25 -7.76 -4.68
CA SER A 78 4.98 -8.60 -3.71
C SER A 78 5.89 -7.80 -2.77
N GLY A 79 6.09 -6.50 -3.03
CA GLY A 79 7.05 -5.67 -2.30
C GLY A 79 8.51 -6.04 -2.58
N HIS A 80 8.78 -6.74 -3.69
CA HIS A 80 10.13 -7.12 -4.12
C HIS A 80 10.82 -5.96 -4.81
N VAL A 81 12.09 -5.75 -4.46
CA VAL A 81 12.95 -4.76 -5.11
C VAL A 81 14.02 -5.54 -5.88
N PRO A 82 13.92 -5.63 -7.21
CA PRO A 82 14.82 -6.46 -7.99
C PRO A 82 16.23 -5.89 -8.05
N ALA A 83 17.24 -6.75 -8.16
CA ALA A 83 18.65 -6.34 -8.15
C ALA A 83 19.00 -5.35 -9.28
N ARG A 84 18.37 -5.50 -10.45
CA ARG A 84 18.55 -4.62 -11.63
C ARG A 84 17.45 -3.57 -11.78
N LEU A 85 16.85 -3.13 -10.67
CA LEU A 85 15.75 -2.15 -10.65
C LEU A 85 15.98 -0.96 -11.58
N ASP A 86 17.14 -0.31 -11.53
CA ASP A 86 17.37 0.91 -12.33
C ASP A 86 17.33 0.64 -13.84
N HIS A 87 17.74 -0.54 -14.29
CA HIS A 87 17.70 -0.91 -15.71
C HIS A 87 16.27 -1.24 -16.13
N LEU A 88 15.56 -2.01 -15.31
CA LEU A 88 14.15 -2.32 -15.52
C LEU A 88 13.32 -1.03 -15.58
N ALA A 89 13.54 -0.10 -14.65
CA ALA A 89 12.80 1.15 -14.59
C ALA A 89 13.02 2.02 -15.83
N ARG A 90 14.24 2.10 -16.37
CA ARG A 90 14.51 2.80 -17.64
C ARG A 90 13.70 2.17 -18.79
N ILE A 91 13.78 0.85 -18.94
CA ILE A 91 13.04 0.12 -19.97
C ILE A 91 11.54 0.37 -19.84
N MET A 92 11.00 0.35 -18.61
CA MET A 92 9.60 0.62 -18.36
C MET A 92 9.20 2.06 -18.71
N ASN A 93 9.97 3.08 -18.30
CA ASN A 93 9.69 4.47 -18.66
C ASN A 93 9.70 4.66 -20.19
N ASP A 94 10.72 4.14 -20.88
CA ASP A 94 10.82 4.19 -22.35
C ASP A 94 9.62 3.51 -23.02
N THR A 95 9.21 2.34 -22.50
CA THR A 95 8.05 1.58 -23.01
C THR A 95 6.76 2.37 -22.83
N LEU A 96 6.55 2.97 -21.67
CA LEU A 96 5.37 3.78 -21.38
C LEU A 96 5.31 5.04 -22.25
N LEU A 97 6.45 5.71 -22.49
CA LEU A 97 6.50 6.89 -23.34
C LEU A 97 6.25 6.57 -24.82
N ARG A 98 6.80 5.45 -25.30
CA ARG A 98 6.69 5.00 -26.69
C ARG A 98 5.28 4.50 -27.02
N HIS A 99 4.67 3.73 -26.12
CA HIS A 99 3.39 3.05 -26.35
C HIS A 99 2.22 3.66 -25.54
N PHE A 100 2.35 4.91 -25.11
CA PHE A 100 1.37 5.55 -24.21
C PHE A 100 -0.07 5.47 -24.74
N GLU A 101 -0.27 5.76 -26.03
CA GLU A 101 -1.60 5.76 -26.65
C GLU A 101 -2.13 4.35 -26.95
N GLU A 102 -1.23 3.37 -27.10
CA GLU A 102 -1.57 1.99 -27.48
C GLU A 102 -1.88 1.11 -26.26
N LEU A 103 -1.19 1.35 -25.14
CA LEU A 103 -1.30 0.53 -23.94
C LEU A 103 -2.61 0.81 -23.20
N PRO A 104 -3.40 -0.22 -22.81
CA PRO A 104 -4.61 -0.02 -22.00
C PRO A 104 -4.32 0.76 -20.72
N ALA A 105 -5.24 1.65 -20.32
CA ALA A 105 -5.04 2.57 -19.20
C ALA A 105 -4.73 1.83 -17.88
N CYS A 106 -5.28 0.63 -17.69
CA CYS A 106 -4.95 -0.21 -16.53
C CYS A 106 -3.48 -0.60 -16.46
N HIS A 107 -2.86 -0.98 -17.59
CA HIS A 107 -1.45 -1.37 -17.62
C HIS A 107 -0.53 -0.17 -17.44
N LEU A 108 -0.90 0.99 -18.01
CA LEU A 108 -0.20 2.26 -17.79
C LEU A 108 -0.19 2.62 -16.31
N LEU A 109 -1.35 2.60 -15.64
CA LEU A 109 -1.47 2.93 -14.22
C LEU A 109 -0.72 1.92 -13.34
N GLN A 110 -0.78 0.62 -13.65
CA GLN A 110 -0.03 -0.40 -12.92
C GLN A 110 1.48 -0.17 -12.99
N ALA A 111 2.01 0.07 -14.19
CA ALA A 111 3.43 0.35 -14.38
C ALA A 111 3.85 1.66 -13.73
N ALA A 112 3.03 2.72 -13.84
CA ALA A 112 3.30 4.00 -13.21
C ALA A 112 3.29 3.92 -11.68
N VAL A 113 2.33 3.17 -11.08
CA VAL A 113 2.32 2.90 -9.64
C VAL A 113 3.59 2.14 -9.21
N ALA A 114 4.01 1.13 -9.98
CA ALA A 114 5.24 0.40 -9.69
C ALA A 114 6.48 1.29 -9.75
N LEU A 115 6.65 2.05 -10.83
CA LEU A 115 7.74 3.03 -10.96
C LEU A 115 7.71 4.07 -9.85
N GLY A 116 6.52 4.50 -9.44
CA GLY A 116 6.31 5.42 -8.32
C GLY A 116 6.72 4.83 -6.97
N PHE A 117 6.35 3.58 -6.72
CA PHE A 117 6.80 2.82 -5.54
C PHE A 117 8.33 2.75 -5.48
N PHE A 118 8.98 2.50 -6.63
CA PHE A 118 10.43 2.45 -6.73
C PHE A 118 11.12 3.81 -6.78
N GLN A 119 10.38 4.93 -6.77
CA GLN A 119 10.95 6.28 -6.93
C GLN A 119 11.76 6.43 -8.22
N ARG A 120 11.24 5.89 -9.33
CA ARG A 120 11.83 5.93 -10.67
C ARG A 120 10.85 6.34 -11.76
N LEU A 121 9.69 6.89 -11.40
CA LEU A 121 8.69 7.36 -12.35
C LEU A 121 9.13 8.69 -12.95
N GLU A 122 9.16 8.78 -14.28
CA GLU A 122 9.47 10.04 -14.96
C GLU A 122 8.32 11.04 -14.90
N GLY A 123 8.65 12.31 -14.65
CA GLY A 123 7.71 13.42 -14.66
C GLY A 123 6.98 13.61 -15.99
N SER A 124 7.61 13.23 -17.11
CA SER A 124 6.98 13.21 -18.44
C SER A 124 5.74 12.32 -18.49
N ILE A 125 5.77 11.17 -17.81
CA ILE A 125 4.66 10.22 -17.72
C ILE A 125 3.60 10.74 -16.76
N ILE A 126 4.01 11.29 -15.60
CA ILE A 126 3.09 11.92 -14.63
C ILE A 126 2.28 13.01 -15.33
N LYS A 127 2.94 13.90 -16.07
CA LYS A 127 2.31 15.00 -16.82
C LYS A 127 1.37 14.53 -17.92
N ARG A 128 1.55 13.33 -18.48
CA ARG A 128 0.63 12.74 -19.47
C ARG A 128 -0.57 12.08 -18.81
N ILE A 129 -0.36 11.37 -17.69
CA ILE A 129 -1.43 10.67 -16.96
C ILE A 129 -2.39 11.66 -16.28
N PHE A 130 -1.88 12.73 -15.68
CA PHE A 130 -2.73 13.72 -14.99
C PHE A 130 -3.20 14.85 -15.91
N THR A 131 -3.65 14.49 -17.12
CA THR A 131 -4.31 15.38 -18.09
C THR A 131 -5.80 15.11 -18.18
N LEU A 132 -6.59 16.06 -18.66
CA LEU A 132 -8.01 15.83 -18.95
C LEU A 132 -8.18 14.74 -20.02
N ASP A 133 -7.38 14.78 -21.08
CA ASP A 133 -7.42 13.79 -22.18
C ASP A 133 -7.24 12.35 -21.67
N PHE A 134 -6.30 12.11 -20.74
CA PHE A 134 -6.14 10.80 -20.14
C PHE A 134 -7.31 10.41 -19.23
N MET A 135 -7.89 11.37 -18.49
CA MET A 135 -9.06 11.10 -17.65
C MET A 135 -10.28 10.73 -18.49
N ASP A 136 -10.51 11.41 -19.61
CA ASP A 136 -11.60 11.12 -20.54
C ASP A 136 -11.43 9.70 -21.13
N ARG A 137 -10.21 9.39 -21.59
CA ARG A 137 -9.85 8.03 -22.05
C ARG A 137 -10.08 6.97 -20.96
N LEU A 138 -9.72 7.28 -19.71
CA LEU A 138 -9.92 6.37 -18.59
C LEU A 138 -11.42 6.13 -18.33
N ASP A 139 -12.23 7.18 -18.38
CA ASP A 139 -13.67 7.08 -18.19
C ASP A 139 -14.36 6.32 -19.33
N GLU A 140 -13.92 6.48 -20.58
CA GLU A 140 -14.37 5.64 -21.71
C GLU A 140 -14.07 4.15 -21.47
N GLU A 141 -12.83 3.82 -21.08
CA GLU A 141 -12.46 2.43 -20.75
C GLU A 141 -13.28 1.88 -19.56
N LEU A 142 -13.64 2.72 -18.60
CA LEU A 142 -14.48 2.37 -17.45
C LEU A 142 -15.93 2.10 -17.85
N LEU A 143 -16.47 2.82 -18.83
CA LEU A 143 -17.83 2.64 -19.34
C LEU A 143 -17.95 1.35 -20.17
N CYS A 144 -16.91 0.97 -20.90
CA CYS A 144 -16.89 -0.27 -21.70
C CYS A 144 -16.75 -1.55 -20.84
N LYS A 145 -16.16 -1.45 -19.65
CA LYS A 145 -16.00 -2.60 -18.73
C LYS A 145 -17.28 -2.79 -17.92
N HIS A 146 -18.12 -3.73 -18.34
CA HIS A 146 -19.40 -4.09 -17.70
C HIS A 146 -19.31 -4.50 -16.21
N GLU A 147 -18.11 -4.66 -15.65
CA GLU A 147 -17.90 -5.12 -14.27
C GLU A 147 -17.55 -3.98 -13.31
N ARG A 148 -18.47 -3.70 -12.38
CA ARG A 148 -18.28 -2.74 -11.27
C ARG A 148 -16.99 -2.95 -10.44
N VAL A 149 -16.46 -4.18 -10.42
CA VAL A 149 -15.24 -4.55 -9.68
C VAL A 149 -13.99 -4.00 -10.38
N GLN A 150 -13.88 -4.13 -11.70
CA GLN A 150 -12.74 -3.64 -12.46
C GLN A 150 -12.64 -2.12 -12.39
N GLY A 151 -13.78 -1.43 -12.48
CA GLY A 151 -13.79 0.03 -12.35
C GLY A 151 -13.39 0.54 -10.98
N ARG A 152 -13.62 -0.25 -9.92
CA ARG A 152 -13.14 0.05 -8.58
C ARG A 152 -11.63 -0.12 -8.46
N GLN A 153 -11.07 -1.20 -9.00
CA GLN A 153 -9.62 -1.43 -8.98
C GLN A 153 -8.87 -0.32 -9.72
N LEU A 154 -9.38 0.11 -10.86
CA LEU A 154 -8.76 1.17 -11.66
C LEU A 154 -8.77 2.53 -10.94
N ARG A 155 -9.88 2.89 -10.29
CA ARG A 155 -9.95 4.09 -9.44
C ARG A 155 -9.00 4.02 -8.24
N GLU A 156 -8.79 2.84 -7.66
CA GLU A 156 -7.80 2.65 -6.59
C GLU A 156 -6.35 2.76 -7.10
N LEU A 157 -6.05 2.26 -8.30
CA LEU A 157 -4.75 2.46 -8.94
C LEU A 157 -4.49 3.95 -9.20
N LEU A 158 -5.46 4.66 -9.79
CA LEU A 158 -5.34 6.11 -10.02
C LEU A 158 -5.18 6.88 -8.70
N GLY A 159 -5.97 6.55 -7.69
CA GLY A 159 -5.84 7.16 -6.36
C GLY A 159 -4.48 6.87 -5.71
N THR A 160 -3.94 5.67 -5.90
CA THR A 160 -2.59 5.30 -5.45
C THR A 160 -1.52 6.12 -6.17
N LEU A 161 -1.62 6.23 -7.50
CA LEU A 161 -0.69 7.04 -8.29
C LEU A 161 -0.80 8.53 -7.95
N ASN A 162 -2.00 9.05 -7.67
CA ASN A 162 -2.18 10.44 -7.26
C ASN A 162 -1.49 10.70 -5.92
N ARG A 163 -1.54 9.76 -4.97
CA ARG A 163 -0.76 9.85 -3.72
C ARG A 163 0.74 9.86 -3.99
N VAL A 164 1.22 8.95 -4.84
CA VAL A 164 2.63 8.91 -5.26
C VAL A 164 3.05 10.26 -5.82
N ALA A 165 2.30 10.82 -6.78
CA ALA A 165 2.61 12.11 -7.37
C ALA A 165 2.63 13.24 -6.32
N CYS A 166 1.67 13.28 -5.39
CA CYS A 166 1.63 14.33 -4.37
C CYS A 166 2.72 14.21 -3.29
N LEU A 167 3.13 12.99 -2.93
CA LEU A 167 4.00 12.73 -1.78
C LEU A 167 5.44 12.44 -2.17
N ASP A 168 5.66 11.67 -3.23
CA ASP A 168 6.99 11.28 -3.70
C ASP A 168 7.55 12.23 -4.76
N PHE A 169 6.68 12.89 -5.53
CA PHE A 169 7.07 13.79 -6.63
C PHE A 169 6.40 15.18 -6.52
N PRO A 170 6.52 15.87 -5.37
CA PRO A 170 5.83 17.15 -5.13
C PRO A 170 6.17 18.24 -6.15
N GLU A 171 7.34 18.16 -6.80
CA GLU A 171 7.78 19.04 -7.88
C GLU A 171 6.88 19.01 -9.12
N GLU A 172 6.14 17.92 -9.33
CA GLU A 172 5.20 17.76 -10.44
C GLU A 172 3.87 18.49 -10.20
N ARG A 173 3.63 18.99 -8.98
CA ARG A 173 2.49 19.85 -8.62
C ARG A 173 1.12 19.27 -8.98
N VAL A 174 1.00 17.94 -9.02
CA VAL A 174 -0.28 17.27 -9.23
C VAL A 174 -1.13 17.47 -7.98
N PRO A 175 -2.35 18.03 -8.09
CA PRO A 175 -3.22 18.21 -6.95
C PRO A 175 -3.80 16.87 -6.47
N TRP A 176 -4.12 16.79 -5.18
CA TRP A 176 -4.94 15.69 -4.66
C TRP A 176 -6.41 15.90 -5.04
N PHE A 177 -6.98 15.02 -5.86
CA PHE A 177 -8.37 15.13 -6.32
C PHE A 177 -9.27 13.94 -5.95
N HIS A 178 -8.73 12.92 -5.26
CA HIS A 178 -9.50 11.74 -4.83
C HIS A 178 -10.18 11.88 -3.45
N GLY A 179 -10.14 13.06 -2.83
CA GLY A 179 -10.61 13.27 -1.45
C GLY A 179 -12.07 12.90 -1.23
N GLN A 180 -12.98 13.32 -2.13
CA GLN A 180 -14.40 12.99 -2.01
C GLN A 180 -14.66 11.49 -2.17
N TYR A 181 -13.99 10.84 -3.12
CA TYR A 181 -14.13 9.41 -3.37
C TYR A 181 -13.80 8.58 -2.12
N TYR A 182 -12.64 8.83 -1.50
CA TYR A 182 -12.24 8.11 -0.28
C TYR A 182 -13.12 8.47 0.92
N ARG A 183 -13.59 9.71 1.06
CA ARG A 183 -14.53 10.11 2.13
C ARG A 183 -15.87 9.39 2.02
N THR A 184 -16.43 9.26 0.82
CA THR A 184 -17.68 8.51 0.62
C THR A 184 -17.49 7.04 0.99
N ARG A 185 -16.40 6.41 0.54
CA ARG A 185 -16.08 5.02 0.92
C ARG A 185 -15.92 4.85 2.42
N ALA A 186 -15.26 5.78 3.08
CA ALA A 186 -15.09 5.78 4.53
C ALA A 186 -16.43 5.86 5.29
N ARG A 187 -17.40 6.63 4.78
CA ARG A 187 -18.75 6.72 5.36
C ARG A 187 -19.54 5.43 5.17
N SER A 188 -19.37 4.76 4.04
CA SER A 188 -20.04 3.49 3.74
C SER A 188 -19.40 2.27 4.40
N ALA A 189 -18.16 2.38 4.91
CA ALA A 189 -17.50 1.29 5.60
C ALA A 189 -18.01 1.16 7.04
N THR A 190 -18.31 -0.07 7.46
CA THR A 190 -18.66 -0.37 8.86
C THR A 190 -17.50 0.05 9.77
N LYS A 191 -17.72 1.05 10.63
CA LYS A 191 -16.71 1.55 11.58
C LYS A 191 -16.61 0.71 12.86
N ARG A 192 -17.12 -0.52 12.86
CA ARG A 192 -16.98 -1.42 14.00
C ARG A 192 -15.55 -1.98 14.00
N LEU A 193 -14.87 -1.87 15.13
CA LEU A 193 -13.59 -2.53 15.33
C LEU A 193 -13.79 -4.06 15.29
N LEU A 194 -12.92 -4.73 14.55
CA LEU A 194 -12.82 -6.19 14.57
C LEU A 194 -12.20 -6.64 15.91
N PRO A 195 -12.37 -7.90 16.33
CA PRO A 195 -11.87 -8.37 17.63
C PRO A 195 -10.39 -8.04 17.90
N LEU A 196 -9.51 -8.30 16.93
CA LEU A 196 -8.09 -7.94 17.03
C LEU A 196 -7.87 -6.43 17.20
N HIS A 197 -8.66 -5.60 16.50
CA HIS A 197 -8.56 -4.15 16.65
C HIS A 197 -9.01 -3.70 18.04
N SER A 198 -10.10 -4.27 18.56
CA SER A 198 -10.58 -3.96 19.91
C SER A 198 -9.55 -4.31 20.97
N GLU A 199 -8.93 -5.49 20.87
CA GLU A 199 -7.88 -5.91 21.81
C GLU A 199 -6.65 -4.99 21.76
N VAL A 200 -6.20 -4.62 20.55
CA VAL A 200 -5.12 -3.64 20.39
C VAL A 200 -5.51 -2.28 21.00
N LEU A 201 -6.76 -1.83 20.81
CA LEU A 201 -7.25 -0.60 21.42
C LEU A 201 -7.20 -0.67 22.94
N ASP A 202 -7.65 -1.76 23.55
CA ASP A 202 -7.65 -1.93 25.01
C ASP A 202 -6.22 -1.84 25.57
N CYS A 203 -5.26 -2.51 24.92
CA CYS A 203 -3.84 -2.42 25.29
C CYS A 203 -3.29 -0.99 25.08
N LEU A 204 -3.65 -0.31 23.99
CA LEU A 204 -3.24 1.08 23.74
C LEU A 204 -3.77 2.04 24.81
N VAL A 205 -5.04 1.88 25.21
CA VAL A 205 -5.66 2.70 26.25
C VAL A 205 -4.94 2.52 27.59
N SER A 206 -4.57 1.28 27.92
CA SER A 206 -3.77 0.96 29.11
C SER A 206 -2.38 1.62 29.03
N VAL A 207 -1.64 1.39 27.94
CA VAL A 207 -0.28 1.90 27.72
C VAL A 207 -0.21 3.44 27.71
N LEU A 208 -1.20 4.10 27.12
CA LEU A 208 -1.28 5.57 27.05
C LEU A 208 -1.99 6.18 28.27
N GLN A 209 -2.45 5.35 29.21
CA GLN A 209 -3.14 5.75 30.44
C GLN A 209 -4.42 6.55 30.21
N GLY A 210 -5.17 6.24 29.15
CA GLY A 210 -6.46 6.88 28.90
C GLY A 210 -6.95 6.80 27.45
N ARG A 211 -8.29 6.73 27.29
CA ARG A 211 -8.96 6.65 25.99
C ARG A 211 -8.85 7.95 25.19
N GLN A 212 -8.76 9.08 25.87
CA GLN A 212 -8.62 10.42 25.29
C GLN A 212 -7.31 10.59 24.50
N PHE A 213 -6.31 9.72 24.73
CA PHE A 213 -5.00 9.76 24.07
C PHE A 213 -4.95 8.94 22.78
N VAL A 214 -6.03 8.24 22.42
CA VAL A 214 -6.12 7.44 21.20
C VAL A 214 -7.20 8.00 20.29
N HIS A 215 -6.85 8.34 19.05
CA HIS A 215 -7.82 8.66 18.03
C HIS A 215 -8.06 7.46 17.12
N CYS A 216 -9.31 6.99 17.06
CA CYS A 216 -9.69 5.81 16.26
C CYS A 216 -10.27 6.23 14.91
N HIS A 217 -10.09 5.39 13.89
CA HIS A 217 -10.63 5.59 12.54
C HIS A 217 -10.19 6.91 11.90
N ALA A 218 -8.93 7.30 12.11
CA ALA A 218 -8.37 8.53 11.59
C ALA A 218 -8.12 8.45 10.07
N PHE A 219 -8.19 9.61 9.41
CA PHE A 219 -7.84 9.75 7.99
C PHE A 219 -6.77 10.82 7.84
N THR A 220 -5.71 10.50 7.10
CA THR A 220 -4.66 11.48 6.79
C THR A 220 -5.10 12.47 5.69
N PRO A 221 -4.35 13.56 5.43
CA PRO A 221 -4.68 14.52 4.37
C PRO A 221 -4.86 13.90 2.97
N TYR A 222 -4.13 12.83 2.67
CA TYR A 222 -4.25 12.05 1.43
C TYR A 222 -5.14 10.79 1.60
N ASN A 223 -6.02 10.81 2.60
CA ASN A 223 -7.00 9.78 2.93
C ASN A 223 -6.46 8.37 3.12
N TYR A 224 -5.27 8.21 3.68
CA TYR A 224 -4.92 6.92 4.28
C TYR A 224 -5.78 6.71 5.51
N TYR A 225 -6.42 5.54 5.59
CA TYR A 225 -7.14 5.12 6.78
C TYR A 225 -6.20 4.54 7.83
N LEU A 226 -6.32 5.00 9.06
CA LEU A 226 -5.60 4.52 10.23
C LEU A 226 -6.60 3.93 11.23
N HIS A 227 -6.26 2.77 11.79
CA HIS A 227 -7.06 2.18 12.87
C HIS A 227 -6.95 3.06 14.11
N PHE A 228 -5.71 3.41 14.49
CA PHE A 228 -5.42 4.26 15.63
C PHE A 228 -4.28 5.23 15.32
N GLU A 229 -4.36 6.43 15.89
CA GLU A 229 -3.24 7.35 16.02
C GLU A 229 -3.16 7.92 17.45
N CYS A 230 -1.96 8.29 17.88
CA CYS A 230 -1.73 9.06 19.10
C CYS A 230 -0.67 10.14 18.87
N ILE A 231 -0.60 11.10 19.79
CA ILE A 231 0.37 12.21 19.74
C ILE A 231 1.17 12.18 21.04
N LEU A 232 2.49 12.28 20.93
CA LEU A 232 3.40 12.47 22.04
C LEU A 232 3.91 13.91 22.05
N ASP A 233 3.95 14.56 23.21
CA ASP A 233 4.59 15.87 23.38
C ASP A 233 6.13 15.76 23.30
N ALA A 234 6.82 16.90 23.37
CA ALA A 234 8.29 16.95 23.36
C ALA A 234 8.93 16.18 24.53
N SER A 235 8.20 15.98 25.63
CA SER A 235 8.60 15.17 26.80
C SER A 235 8.16 13.72 26.69
N ARG A 236 7.71 13.27 25.51
CA ARG A 236 7.24 11.91 25.21
C ARG A 236 6.00 11.50 26.01
N ARG A 237 5.18 12.45 26.45
CA ARG A 237 3.91 12.18 27.14
C ARG A 237 2.74 12.22 26.16
N PRO A 238 1.73 11.34 26.31
CA PRO A 238 0.55 11.35 25.45
C PRO A 238 -0.22 12.68 25.55
N VAL A 239 -0.67 13.19 24.40
CA VAL A 239 -1.49 14.41 24.29
C VAL A 239 -2.93 14.00 23.98
N ALA A 240 -3.88 14.52 24.75
CA ALA A 240 -5.29 14.19 24.56
C ALA A 240 -5.79 14.80 23.25
N PHE A 241 -6.55 14.03 22.48
CA PHE A 241 -7.34 14.58 21.38
C PHE A 241 -8.52 15.32 22.00
N VAL A 242 -8.58 16.64 21.81
CA VAL A 242 -9.75 17.43 22.22
C VAL A 242 -10.90 17.03 21.31
N THR A 243 -11.80 16.18 21.79
CA THR A 243 -13.13 16.06 21.19
C THR A 243 -13.88 17.33 21.57
N GLU A 244 -14.09 18.24 20.62
CA GLU A 244 -15.19 19.19 20.77
C GLU A 244 -16.47 18.35 20.89
N GLU A 245 -16.99 18.20 22.11
CA GLU A 245 -18.34 17.73 22.33
C GLU A 245 -19.29 18.79 21.79
N LYS A 246 -19.65 18.70 20.50
CA LYS A 246 -20.76 19.49 19.98
C LYS A 246 -22.07 18.97 20.57
N PRO A 247 -23.01 19.86 20.93
CA PRO A 247 -24.26 19.49 21.57
C PRO A 247 -25.06 18.46 20.76
N LEU A 248 -25.75 17.58 21.49
CA LEU A 248 -26.57 16.49 20.99
C LEU A 248 -27.65 17.02 20.02
N GLY A 249 -27.52 16.77 18.71
CA GLY A 249 -28.54 17.15 17.74
C GLY A 249 -28.07 17.15 16.28
N ASP A 250 -26.80 17.42 16.03
CA ASP A 250 -26.26 17.37 14.67
C ASP A 250 -25.72 15.97 14.34
N PRO A 251 -25.98 15.42 13.14
CA PRO A 251 -25.31 14.21 12.69
C PRO A 251 -23.80 14.45 12.76
N PRO A 252 -22.98 13.45 13.13
CA PRO A 252 -21.55 13.65 13.28
C PRO A 252 -20.99 14.13 11.93
N LEU A 253 -20.78 15.44 11.84
CA LEU A 253 -19.76 16.01 11.00
C LEU A 253 -18.50 15.30 11.47
N VAL A 254 -18.05 14.34 10.66
CA VAL A 254 -16.69 13.81 10.69
C VAL A 254 -15.83 14.98 11.09
N SER A 255 -15.25 14.98 12.29
CA SER A 255 -14.47 16.09 12.83
C SER A 255 -13.45 16.48 11.76
N GLN A 256 -13.82 17.52 11.03
CA GLN A 256 -13.23 17.97 9.77
C GLN A 256 -12.31 19.15 10.04
N ASP A 257 -12.21 19.57 11.29
CA ASP A 257 -11.03 20.23 11.79
C ASP A 257 -9.94 19.16 11.81
N LEU A 258 -9.20 19.12 10.69
CA LEU A 258 -7.88 18.51 10.64
C LEU A 258 -7.23 18.82 11.98
N VAL A 259 -7.02 17.81 12.85
CA VAL A 259 -6.09 17.96 13.98
C VAL A 259 -4.86 18.55 13.35
N SER A 260 -4.57 19.82 13.64
CA SER A 260 -3.65 20.64 12.86
C SER A 260 -2.48 19.78 12.43
N TYR A 261 -2.33 19.58 11.12
CA TYR A 261 -1.35 18.62 10.63
C TYR A 261 0.06 19.06 11.06
N SER A 262 0.25 20.37 11.20
CA SER A 262 1.34 20.95 11.95
C SER A 262 1.15 20.69 13.44
N LEU A 263 1.94 19.75 13.96
CA LEU A 263 2.10 19.59 15.39
C LEU A 263 3.02 20.70 15.95
N PRO A 264 2.85 21.09 17.23
CA PRO A 264 3.80 21.98 17.89
C PRO A 264 5.21 21.37 17.88
N THR A 265 6.23 22.23 17.94
CA THR A 265 7.63 21.79 17.91
C THR A 265 7.90 20.70 18.95
N GLY A 266 8.62 19.65 18.54
CA GLY A 266 8.98 18.51 19.38
C GLY A 266 7.87 17.47 19.59
N HIS A 267 6.63 17.73 19.15
CA HIS A 267 5.58 16.71 19.20
C HIS A 267 5.76 15.68 18.09
N GLN A 268 5.39 14.44 18.36
CA GLN A 268 5.48 13.33 17.43
C GLN A 268 4.10 12.67 17.24
N ARG A 269 3.66 12.56 16.00
CA ARG A 269 2.47 11.77 15.65
C ARG A 269 2.86 10.31 15.50
N VAL A 270 2.06 9.41 16.05
CA VAL A 270 2.29 7.96 15.97
C VAL A 270 1.08 7.30 15.31
N ALA A 271 1.30 6.54 14.25
CA ALA A 271 0.29 5.69 13.63
C ALA A 271 0.46 4.25 14.12
N VAL A 272 -0.57 3.70 14.76
CA VAL A 272 -0.59 2.28 15.15
C VAL A 272 -1.34 1.49 14.10
N ILE A 273 -0.59 0.72 13.32
CA ILE A 273 -1.09 0.00 12.14
C ILE A 273 -1.21 -1.48 12.49
N VAL A 274 -2.45 -1.92 12.70
CA VAL A 274 -2.77 -3.35 12.78
C VAL A 274 -2.76 -3.95 11.39
N LEU A 275 -1.89 -4.95 11.19
CA LEU A 275 -1.65 -5.61 9.91
C LEU A 275 -2.27 -7.01 9.93
N TRP A 276 -3.16 -7.27 8.98
CA TRP A 276 -3.85 -8.56 8.76
C TRP A 276 -3.16 -9.38 7.67
N GLU A 277 -3.65 -10.59 7.40
CA GLU A 277 -3.12 -11.49 6.36
C GLU A 277 -2.95 -10.76 5.02
N ARG A 278 -3.97 -9.99 4.62
CA ARG A 278 -3.95 -9.25 3.35
C ARG A 278 -2.83 -8.20 3.22
N ASN A 279 -2.18 -7.82 4.31
CA ASN A 279 -1.07 -6.87 4.26
C ASN A 279 0.25 -7.54 3.88
N PHE A 280 0.30 -8.88 3.96
CA PHE A 280 1.45 -9.70 3.63
C PHE A 280 1.24 -10.49 2.33
N CYS A 281 2.32 -11.02 1.78
CA CYS A 281 2.29 -12.03 0.74
C CYS A 281 1.71 -13.35 1.30
N GLU A 282 0.99 -14.11 0.48
CA GLU A 282 0.26 -15.32 0.94
C GLU A 282 1.19 -16.40 1.48
N ASN A 283 2.42 -16.48 0.95
CA ASN A 283 3.37 -17.54 1.22
C ASN A 283 4.49 -17.17 2.21
N PHE A 284 4.66 -15.90 2.56
CA PHE A 284 5.76 -15.42 3.39
C PHE A 284 5.35 -14.13 4.11
N PRO A 285 5.82 -13.84 5.35
CA PRO A 285 5.49 -12.61 6.10
C PRO A 285 6.16 -11.35 5.52
N GLN A 286 6.28 -11.25 4.20
CA GLN A 286 6.70 -10.04 3.48
C GLN A 286 5.52 -9.09 3.33
N LEU A 287 5.72 -7.81 3.60
CA LEU A 287 4.71 -6.79 3.33
C LEU A 287 4.53 -6.57 1.83
N THR A 288 3.27 -6.50 1.40
CA THR A 288 2.93 -6.10 0.02
C THR A 288 3.41 -4.68 -0.27
N GLY A 289 3.69 -4.35 -1.54
CA GLY A 289 4.09 -2.99 -1.90
C GLY A 289 3.02 -1.94 -1.59
N TYR A 290 1.74 -2.29 -1.59
CA TYR A 290 0.68 -1.39 -1.12
C TYR A 290 0.87 -0.97 0.34
N GLN A 291 1.27 -1.90 1.20
CA GLN A 291 1.51 -1.61 2.61
C GLN A 291 2.85 -0.90 2.83
N LEU A 292 3.89 -1.29 2.10
CA LEU A 292 5.19 -0.59 2.13
C LEU A 292 5.06 0.86 1.65
N LEU A 293 4.31 1.09 0.56
CA LEU A 293 4.01 2.41 0.04
C LEU A 293 3.25 3.26 1.05
N LYS A 294 2.22 2.69 1.68
CA LYS A 294 1.49 3.35 2.77
C LYS A 294 2.42 3.73 3.92
N ASN A 295 3.31 2.84 4.34
CA ASN A 295 4.25 3.11 5.43
C ASN A 295 5.13 4.32 5.09
N ARG A 296 5.82 4.27 3.94
CA ARG A 296 6.66 5.36 3.45
C ARG A 296 5.91 6.69 3.37
N HIS A 297 4.71 6.68 2.81
CA HIS A 297 3.89 7.88 2.72
C HIS A 297 3.48 8.45 4.07
N LEU A 298 3.20 7.60 5.06
CA LEU A 298 2.92 8.04 6.42
C LEU A 298 4.17 8.65 7.10
N GLU A 299 5.36 8.12 6.80
CA GLU A 299 6.63 8.68 7.28
C GLU A 299 6.95 10.04 6.63
N ILE A 300 6.72 10.21 5.32
CA ILE A 300 6.81 11.52 4.62
C ILE A 300 5.88 12.54 5.28
N LEU A 301 4.70 12.06 5.66
CA LEU A 301 3.69 12.78 6.40
C LEU A 301 4.11 13.07 7.86
N GLY A 302 5.23 12.55 8.36
CA GLY A 302 5.75 12.84 9.70
C GLY A 302 5.18 11.93 10.81
N TYR A 303 4.56 10.81 10.45
CA TYR A 303 4.17 9.79 11.42
C TYR A 303 5.36 8.89 11.78
N LYS A 304 5.51 8.61 13.08
CA LYS A 304 6.20 7.42 13.56
C LYS A 304 5.27 6.21 13.40
N LEU A 305 5.77 5.11 12.84
CA LEU A 305 4.96 3.91 12.64
C LEU A 305 5.14 2.90 13.76
N VAL A 306 4.02 2.39 14.27
CA VAL A 306 3.96 1.24 15.17
C VAL A 306 3.18 0.15 14.47
N LEU A 307 3.90 -0.80 13.88
CA LEU A 307 3.30 -1.94 13.19
C LEU A 307 2.94 -3.04 14.20
N VAL A 308 1.72 -3.57 14.08
CA VAL A 308 1.20 -4.68 14.89
C VAL A 308 0.76 -5.81 13.93
N PRO A 309 1.69 -6.72 13.55
CA PRO A 309 1.37 -7.90 12.75
C PRO A 309 0.45 -8.88 13.49
N PHE A 310 -0.61 -9.35 12.84
CA PHE A 310 -1.55 -10.31 13.45
C PHE A 310 -0.86 -11.60 13.93
N PHE A 311 0.13 -12.11 13.18
CA PHE A 311 0.85 -13.34 13.55
C PHE A 311 1.76 -13.14 14.76
N GLU A 312 2.35 -11.95 14.92
CA GLU A 312 3.19 -11.61 16.08
C GLU A 312 2.30 -11.39 17.30
N TRP A 313 1.22 -10.61 17.13
CA TRP A 313 0.25 -10.29 18.17
C TRP A 313 -0.44 -11.53 18.76
N ASN A 314 -0.68 -12.55 17.93
CA ASN A 314 -1.29 -13.81 18.36
C ASN A 314 -0.26 -14.93 18.61
N SER A 315 1.04 -14.59 18.67
CA SER A 315 2.09 -15.56 18.95
C SER A 315 2.08 -16.01 20.41
N MET A 316 2.70 -17.16 20.71
CA MET A 316 2.89 -17.63 22.09
C MET A 316 3.68 -16.63 22.95
N LYS A 317 4.53 -15.81 22.34
CA LYS A 317 5.31 -14.77 23.02
C LYS A 317 4.43 -13.62 23.54
N LEU A 318 3.34 -13.32 22.83
CA LEU A 318 2.38 -12.26 23.17
C LEU A 318 1.05 -12.85 23.64
N SER A 319 1.08 -13.95 24.40
CA SER A 319 -0.14 -14.62 24.88
C SER A 319 -0.80 -13.90 26.07
N GLU A 320 -0.01 -13.17 26.86
CA GLU A 320 -0.48 -12.47 28.07
C GLU A 320 -0.74 -11.00 27.79
N LEU A 321 -1.75 -10.43 28.46
CA LEU A 321 -2.10 -9.01 28.32
C LEU A 321 -0.89 -8.09 28.60
N LYS A 322 -0.14 -8.39 29.68
CA LYS A 322 1.01 -7.58 30.09
C LYS A 322 2.11 -7.58 29.02
N THR A 323 2.38 -8.72 28.36
CA THR A 323 3.41 -8.76 27.32
C THR A 323 2.97 -8.02 26.04
N LYS A 324 1.66 -8.01 25.74
CA LYS A 324 1.08 -7.16 24.67
C LYS A 324 1.22 -5.67 24.98
N GLU A 325 0.95 -5.27 26.22
CA GLU A 325 1.13 -3.89 26.69
C GLU A 325 2.61 -3.47 26.63
N GLU A 326 3.53 -4.30 27.12
CA GLU A 326 4.98 -4.07 27.05
C GLU A 326 5.46 -3.95 25.60
N PHE A 327 4.94 -4.77 24.70
CA PHE A 327 5.22 -4.70 23.26
C PHE A 327 4.81 -3.35 22.66
N LEU A 328 3.58 -2.87 22.93
CA LEU A 328 3.13 -1.57 22.43
C LEU A 328 3.88 -0.42 23.08
N HIS A 329 4.11 -0.50 24.39
CA HIS A 329 4.89 0.50 25.13
C HIS A 329 6.29 0.63 24.54
N ALA A 330 6.99 -0.48 24.31
CA ALA A 330 8.31 -0.49 23.69
C ALA A 330 8.30 0.12 22.28
N LYS A 331 7.30 -0.18 21.44
CA LYS A 331 7.23 0.40 20.09
C LYS A 331 6.89 1.90 20.10
N ILE A 332 6.02 2.35 21.00
CA ILE A 332 5.59 3.76 21.09
C ILE A 332 6.71 4.61 21.74
N PHE A 333 7.17 4.19 22.93
CA PHE A 333 8.09 4.95 23.78
C PHE A 333 9.55 4.50 23.72
N GLY A 334 9.87 3.45 22.95
CA GLY A 334 11.26 3.09 22.65
C GLY A 334 11.94 4.06 21.68
N PRO A 335 13.28 3.98 21.58
CA PRO A 335 14.04 4.69 20.56
C PRO A 335 13.51 4.35 19.17
N SER A 336 13.59 5.33 18.25
CA SER A 336 13.12 5.13 16.87
C SER A 336 14.13 4.34 16.06
#